data_AF-A0A7X8CNB1-F1
#
_entry.id   AF-A0A7X8CNB1-F1
#
_cell.length_a   1.000
_cell.length_b   1.000
_cell.length_c   1.000
_cell.angle_alpha   90.00
_cell.angle_beta   90.00
_cell.angle_gamma   90.00
#
_symmetry.space_group_name_H-M   'P 1'
#
loop_
_entity.id
_entity.type
_entity.pdbx_description
1 polymer ?
#
loop_
_entity_poly.entity_id
_entity_poly.type
_entity_poly.pdbx_seq_one_letter_code
_entity_poly.pdbx_strand_id
1 'polypeptide(L)'
;EFFYRVKARKQITILDTCHSGAAVDIYQRGVLAQEQAVRNLYRNIGVVVFAASSATESAYESFITKSGYFTFSLLYALSGDTMILSDQKTAMKLYGFTSNADYNRDGNILVSEVSQFLQEKVLSISSGDQTPQTFTQGLDFPLYTTNQNTTSLDETSQLIFTPPNGINFLQDIQYGTRYSTPNNGELYLFDYPPEVDIQGQVNQIVTGQPFQWEISVKVGNLNAIIKAYNYFQNQKNYALLTTTYSGTGVLLIIIVPSEEYQSAQSWIIPAITGVKIKK
;
A
#
# COMPACT_ATOMS: atom_id res chain seq x y z
N GLU A 1 4.20 -7.93 19.63
CA GLU A 1 5.25 -7.05 19.08
C GLU A 1 5.88 -7.49 17.74
N PHE A 2 5.63 -8.70 17.22
CA PHE A 2 6.27 -9.20 15.99
C PHE A 2 5.69 -8.62 14.66
N PHE A 3 4.45 -8.11 14.66
CA PHE A 3 3.76 -7.67 13.44
C PHE A 3 4.03 -6.21 13.00
N TYR A 4 4.73 -5.39 13.79
CA TYR A 4 4.98 -3.97 13.45
C TYR A 4 6.09 -3.76 12.41
N ARG A 5 6.77 -4.81 11.95
CA ARG A 5 7.93 -4.70 11.03
C ARG A 5 7.73 -5.36 9.67
N VAL A 6 6.54 -5.88 9.39
CA VAL A 6 6.20 -6.39 8.06
C VAL A 6 5.66 -5.22 7.26
N LYS A 7 6.47 -4.68 6.33
CA LYS A 7 6.04 -3.64 5.38
C LYS A 7 5.07 -4.23 4.35
N ALA A 8 3.84 -4.51 4.74
CA ALA A 8 2.79 -4.96 3.83
C ALA A 8 2.33 -3.78 2.96
N ARG A 9 2.83 -3.70 1.73
CA ARG A 9 2.48 -2.68 0.71
C ARG A 9 1.03 -2.78 0.23
N LYS A 10 0.36 -3.87 0.59
CA LYS A 10 -1.05 -4.21 0.37
C LYS A 10 -1.62 -4.64 1.72
N GLN A 11 -2.63 -3.93 2.21
CA GLN A 11 -3.29 -4.22 3.48
C GLN A 11 -4.76 -4.47 3.22
N ILE A 12 -5.25 -5.58 3.77
CA ILE A 12 -6.66 -5.93 3.75
C ILE A 12 -7.14 -6.11 5.21
N THR A 13 -8.26 -5.48 5.52
CA THR A 13 -8.99 -5.69 6.78
C THR A 13 -10.34 -6.29 6.44
N ILE A 14 -10.68 -7.40 7.08
CA ILE A 14 -11.93 -8.12 6.84
C ILE A 14 -12.70 -8.14 8.16
N LEU A 15 -13.92 -7.62 8.15
CA LEU A 15 -14.75 -7.43 9.33
C LEU A 15 -16.09 -8.17 9.15
N ASP A 16 -16.16 -9.40 9.65
CA ASP A 16 -17.40 -10.17 9.70
C ASP A 16 -18.09 -10.00 11.06
N THR A 17 -18.76 -8.86 11.21
CA THR A 17 -19.55 -8.52 12.40
C THR A 17 -20.69 -7.57 12.02
N CYS A 18 -21.75 -7.55 12.84
CA CYS A 18 -22.84 -6.58 12.69
C CYS A 18 -22.32 -5.14 12.77
N HIS A 19 -22.95 -4.24 12.02
CA HIS A 19 -22.61 -2.81 11.97
C HIS A 19 -21.17 -2.52 11.51
N SER A 20 -20.51 -3.48 10.84
CA SER A 20 -19.11 -3.35 10.42
C SER A 20 -18.88 -2.24 9.40
N GLY A 21 -19.92 -1.80 8.68
CA GLY A 21 -19.87 -0.64 7.80
C GLY A 21 -19.48 0.66 8.51
N ALA A 22 -19.69 0.77 9.83
CA ALA A 22 -19.22 1.93 10.59
C ALA A 22 -17.68 2.07 10.57
N ALA A 23 -16.94 0.96 10.41
CA ALA A 23 -15.49 1.01 10.25
C ALA A 23 -15.11 1.61 8.89
N VAL A 24 -15.82 1.27 7.82
CA VAL A 24 -15.60 1.79 6.46
C VAL A 24 -15.66 3.33 6.46
N ASP A 25 -16.63 3.91 7.16
CA ASP A 25 -16.77 5.36 7.33
C ASP A 25 -15.55 6.03 7.98
N ILE A 26 -14.93 5.36 8.95
CA ILE A 26 -13.73 5.87 9.64
C ILE A 26 -12.56 5.96 8.65
N TYR A 27 -12.35 4.94 7.83
CA TYR A 27 -11.30 4.94 6.81
C TYR A 27 -11.53 6.03 5.76
N GLN A 28 -12.76 6.19 5.28
CA GLN A 28 -13.11 7.24 4.32
C GLN A 28 -12.80 8.64 4.85
N ARG A 29 -13.19 8.94 6.10
CA ARG A 29 -12.90 10.24 6.74
C ARG A 29 -11.40 10.46 6.93
N GLY A 30 -10.67 9.41 7.30
CA GLY A 30 -9.21 9.45 7.45
C GLY A 30 -8.49 9.86 6.16
N VAL A 31 -8.97 9.42 5.00
CA VAL A 31 -8.40 9.82 3.70
C VAL A 31 -8.68 11.27 3.34
N LEU A 32 -9.92 11.72 3.57
CA LEU A 32 -10.32 13.09 3.24
C LEU A 32 -9.56 14.14 4.06
N ALA A 33 -9.13 13.79 5.28
CA ALA A 33 -8.37 14.65 6.18
C ALA A 33 -6.88 14.85 5.80
N GLN A 34 -6.36 14.15 4.78
CA GLN A 34 -4.94 14.20 4.40
C GLN A 34 -4.60 15.39 3.47
N GLU A 35 -3.32 15.74 3.35
CA GLU A 35 -2.85 16.75 2.38
C GLU A 35 -2.89 16.22 0.93
N GLN A 36 -3.11 17.08 -0.07
CA GLN A 36 -3.31 16.66 -1.48
C GLN A 36 -2.08 15.95 -2.07
N ALA A 37 -0.86 16.40 -1.73
CA ALA A 37 0.38 15.75 -2.18
C ALA A 37 0.50 14.33 -1.62
N VAL A 38 0.00 14.09 -0.41
CA VAL A 38 0.01 12.79 0.26
C VAL A 38 -1.09 11.88 -0.31
N ARG A 39 -2.27 12.41 -0.60
CA ARG A 39 -3.34 11.67 -1.30
C ARG A 39 -2.90 11.14 -2.68
N ASN A 40 -2.07 11.90 -3.40
CA ASN A 40 -1.53 11.48 -4.68
C ASN A 40 -0.51 10.35 -4.55
N LEU A 41 0.25 10.29 -3.44
CA LEU A 41 1.16 9.17 -3.14
C LEU A 41 0.39 7.87 -2.87
N TYR A 42 -0.73 7.95 -2.12
CA TYR A 42 -1.63 6.82 -1.82
C TYR A 42 -2.20 6.07 -3.03
N ARG A 43 -2.09 6.60 -4.25
CA ARG A 43 -2.52 5.91 -5.48
C ARG A 43 -1.79 4.58 -5.72
N ASN A 44 -0.58 4.43 -5.19
CA ASN A 44 0.22 3.22 -5.41
C ASN A 44 0.15 2.21 -4.23
N ILE A 45 -0.67 2.43 -3.17
CA ILE A 45 -0.82 1.50 -2.02
C ILE A 45 -2.10 0.74 -2.25
N GLY A 46 -2.21 -0.51 -1.83
CA GLY A 46 -3.53 -1.14 -1.72
C GLY A 46 -4.03 -1.14 -0.28
N VAL A 47 -4.95 -0.27 0.12
CA VAL A 47 -5.72 -0.44 1.37
C VAL A 47 -7.14 -0.86 1.04
N VAL A 48 -7.57 -1.95 1.67
CA VAL A 48 -8.91 -2.50 1.48
C VAL A 48 -9.52 -2.81 2.83
N VAL A 49 -10.78 -2.41 2.98
CA VAL A 49 -11.63 -2.85 4.09
C VAL A 49 -12.87 -3.47 3.51
N PHE A 50 -13.08 -4.76 3.77
CA PHE A 50 -14.34 -5.43 3.52
C PHE A 50 -15.10 -5.56 4.84
N ALA A 51 -16.30 -4.99 4.88
CA ALA A 51 -17.23 -5.11 5.98
C ALA A 51 -18.43 -5.96 5.56
N ALA A 52 -18.85 -6.87 6.43
CA ALA A 52 -19.93 -7.81 6.14
C ALA A 52 -21.30 -7.15 6.02
N SER A 53 -21.52 -6.01 6.66
CA SER A 53 -22.82 -5.30 6.69
C SER A 53 -22.62 -3.79 6.61
N SER A 54 -23.68 -3.05 6.32
CA SER A 54 -23.67 -1.59 6.49
C SER A 54 -23.60 -1.22 7.98
N ALA A 55 -23.44 0.08 8.27
CA ALA A 55 -23.39 0.57 9.64
C ALA A 55 -24.71 0.33 10.42
N THR A 56 -25.83 0.13 9.74
CA THR A 56 -27.17 0.00 10.33
C THR A 56 -27.75 -1.41 10.24
N GLU A 57 -27.09 -2.33 9.56
CA GLU A 57 -27.55 -3.70 9.35
C GLU A 57 -26.80 -4.70 10.24
N SER A 58 -27.37 -5.90 10.37
CA SER A 58 -26.73 -7.05 11.00
C SER A 58 -25.95 -7.89 9.97
N ALA A 59 -24.94 -8.61 10.43
CA ALA A 59 -24.31 -9.68 9.68
C ALA A 59 -24.98 -11.01 10.05
N TYR A 60 -25.42 -11.78 9.06
CA TYR A 60 -26.19 -13.01 9.28
C TYR A 60 -25.40 -14.27 8.94
N GLU A 61 -25.82 -15.36 9.59
CA GLU A 61 -25.31 -16.71 9.38
C GLU A 61 -26.30 -17.55 8.58
N SER A 62 -25.78 -18.35 7.65
CA SER A 62 -26.57 -19.35 6.94
C SER A 62 -26.77 -20.58 7.83
N PHE A 63 -28.03 -20.99 8.00
CA PHE A 63 -28.36 -22.28 8.62
C PHE A 63 -27.88 -23.49 7.81
N ILE A 64 -27.65 -23.33 6.51
CA ILE A 64 -27.26 -24.41 5.59
C ILE A 64 -25.74 -24.58 5.61
N THR A 65 -24.98 -23.50 5.45
CA THR A 65 -23.51 -23.58 5.42
C THR A 65 -22.88 -23.54 6.81
N LYS A 66 -23.64 -23.17 7.85
CA LYS A 66 -23.16 -22.90 9.21
C LYS A 66 -21.98 -21.93 9.21
N SER A 67 -22.14 -20.88 8.42
CA SER A 67 -21.12 -19.86 8.16
C SER A 67 -21.81 -18.55 7.84
N GLY A 68 -21.16 -17.42 8.16
CA GLY A 68 -21.64 -16.09 7.79
C GLY A 68 -21.87 -15.98 6.28
N TYR A 69 -22.94 -15.33 5.85
CA TYR A 69 -23.19 -15.09 4.41
C TYR A 69 -22.01 -14.39 3.75
N PHE A 70 -21.42 -13.43 4.46
CA PHE A 70 -20.22 -12.73 4.02
C PHE A 70 -19.00 -13.67 3.94
N THR A 71 -18.64 -14.35 5.03
CA THR A 71 -17.47 -15.25 5.05
C THR A 71 -17.58 -16.36 3.99
N PHE A 72 -18.75 -16.99 3.86
CA PHE A 72 -18.97 -18.00 2.83
C PHE A 72 -18.79 -17.44 1.42
N SER A 73 -19.36 -16.25 1.16
CA SER A 73 -19.23 -15.58 -0.14
C SER A 73 -17.80 -15.19 -0.45
N LEU A 74 -17.04 -14.70 0.55
CA LEU A 74 -15.64 -14.32 0.40
C LEU A 74 -14.76 -15.51 0.05
N LEU A 75 -14.92 -16.63 0.77
CA LEU A 75 -14.16 -17.84 0.48
C LEU A 75 -14.45 -18.34 -0.94
N TYR A 76 -15.73 -18.40 -1.32
CA TYR A 76 -16.10 -18.80 -2.68
C TYR A 76 -15.56 -17.84 -3.75
N ALA A 77 -15.58 -16.52 -3.48
CA ALA A 77 -15.05 -15.51 -4.37
C ALA A 77 -13.58 -15.77 -4.73
N LEU A 78 -12.77 -16.25 -3.76
CA LEU A 78 -11.34 -16.51 -3.96
C LEU A 78 -11.09 -17.90 -4.55
N SER A 79 -11.71 -18.94 -4.00
CA SER A 79 -11.31 -20.33 -4.30
C SER A 79 -12.26 -21.10 -5.22
N GLY A 80 -13.43 -20.54 -5.54
CA GLY A 80 -14.52 -21.32 -6.11
C GLY A 80 -14.92 -22.47 -5.19
N ASP A 81 -15.25 -23.63 -5.76
CA ASP A 81 -15.69 -24.80 -5.02
C ASP A 81 -14.56 -25.62 -4.36
N THR A 82 -13.30 -25.18 -4.52
CA THR A 82 -12.11 -25.94 -4.08
C THR A 82 -11.89 -25.89 -2.57
N MET A 83 -12.23 -24.79 -1.89
CA MET A 83 -12.16 -24.67 -0.42
C MET A 83 -13.52 -24.81 0.27
N ILE A 84 -14.53 -25.29 -0.44
CA ILE A 84 -15.87 -25.50 0.12
C ILE A 84 -16.04 -26.97 0.52
N LEU A 85 -16.43 -27.20 1.78
CA LEU A 85 -16.65 -28.55 2.31
C LEU A 85 -17.75 -29.27 1.51
N SER A 86 -17.69 -30.60 1.45
CA SER A 86 -18.67 -31.45 0.74
C SER A 86 -20.12 -31.06 1.06
N ASP A 87 -20.40 -30.80 2.34
CA ASP A 87 -21.75 -30.54 2.85
C ASP A 87 -22.24 -29.13 2.47
N GLN A 88 -21.31 -28.22 2.17
CA GLN A 88 -21.60 -26.86 1.71
C GLN A 88 -21.77 -26.77 0.17
N LYS A 89 -21.41 -27.83 -0.58
CA LYS A 89 -21.60 -27.89 -2.05
C LYS A 89 -23.07 -27.93 -2.48
N THR A 90 -23.96 -28.42 -1.63
CA THR A 90 -25.40 -28.31 -1.92
C THR A 90 -25.88 -26.86 -1.73
N ALA A 91 -25.36 -26.16 -0.72
CA ALA A 91 -25.72 -24.77 -0.43
C ALA A 91 -25.27 -23.80 -1.52
N MET A 92 -24.06 -23.94 -2.06
CA MET A 92 -23.57 -23.07 -3.15
C MET A 92 -24.53 -23.10 -4.35
N LYS A 93 -25.04 -24.30 -4.70
CA LYS A 93 -25.96 -24.47 -5.83
C LYS A 93 -27.32 -23.84 -5.56
N LEU A 94 -27.84 -23.99 -4.33
CA LEU A 94 -29.08 -23.34 -3.89
C LEU A 94 -28.96 -21.81 -3.90
N TYR A 95 -27.79 -21.29 -3.53
CA TYR A 95 -27.50 -19.87 -3.52
C TYR A 95 -27.04 -19.30 -4.88
N GLY A 96 -27.05 -20.11 -5.95
CA GLY A 96 -26.72 -19.63 -7.29
C GLY A 96 -25.25 -19.27 -7.50
N PHE A 97 -24.35 -19.87 -6.73
CA PHE A 97 -22.91 -19.75 -6.93
C PHE A 97 -22.47 -20.73 -8.03
N THR A 98 -21.87 -20.20 -9.09
CA THR A 98 -21.52 -20.98 -10.30
C THR A 98 -20.06 -20.83 -10.68
N SER A 99 -19.46 -19.68 -10.44
CA SER A 99 -18.04 -19.37 -10.63
C SER A 99 -17.56 -18.44 -9.54
N ASN A 100 -16.26 -18.47 -9.25
CA ASN A 100 -15.61 -17.52 -8.34
C ASN A 100 -15.60 -16.10 -8.92
N ALA A 101 -14.92 -15.17 -8.26
CA ALA A 101 -14.88 -13.77 -8.66
C ALA A 101 -13.95 -13.46 -9.84
N ASP A 102 -13.29 -14.45 -10.45
CA ASP A 102 -12.46 -14.26 -11.65
C ASP A 102 -13.37 -14.01 -12.88
N TYR A 103 -13.94 -12.81 -12.99
CA TYR A 103 -14.94 -12.49 -13.99
C TYR A 103 -14.33 -12.39 -15.39
N ASN A 104 -13.10 -11.87 -15.47
CA ASN A 104 -12.39 -11.70 -16.73
C ASN A 104 -11.61 -12.95 -17.18
N ARG A 105 -11.47 -13.95 -16.30
CA ARG A 105 -10.79 -15.25 -16.52
C ARG A 105 -9.31 -15.10 -16.84
N ASP A 106 -8.64 -14.11 -16.25
CA ASP A 106 -7.20 -13.90 -16.40
C ASP A 106 -6.36 -14.68 -15.36
N GLY A 107 -7.03 -15.28 -14.38
CA GLY A 107 -6.43 -16.08 -13.32
C GLY A 107 -5.93 -15.27 -12.12
N ASN A 108 -6.19 -13.96 -12.07
CA ASN A 108 -5.93 -13.07 -10.94
C ASN A 108 -7.24 -12.50 -10.42
N ILE A 109 -7.63 -12.87 -9.21
CA ILE A 109 -8.85 -12.38 -8.58
C ILE A 109 -8.54 -11.07 -7.85
N LEU A 110 -8.98 -9.95 -8.41
CA LEU A 110 -8.70 -8.60 -7.91
C LEU A 110 -9.62 -8.19 -6.76
N VAL A 111 -9.22 -7.16 -6.01
CA VAL A 111 -10.05 -6.58 -4.94
C VAL A 111 -11.38 -6.07 -5.50
N SER A 112 -11.35 -5.39 -6.65
CA SER A 112 -12.56 -4.88 -7.29
C SER A 112 -13.56 -5.99 -7.64
N GLU A 113 -13.06 -7.11 -8.15
CA GLU A 113 -13.86 -8.28 -8.48
C GLU A 113 -14.46 -8.94 -7.24
N VAL A 114 -13.66 -9.11 -6.17
CA VAL A 114 -14.16 -9.62 -4.88
C VAL A 114 -15.20 -8.69 -4.30
N SER A 115 -14.99 -7.36 -4.37
CA SER A 115 -15.98 -6.38 -3.93
C SER A 115 -17.30 -6.52 -4.69
N GLN A 116 -17.24 -6.62 -6.02
CA GLN A 116 -18.43 -6.81 -6.85
C GLN A 116 -19.15 -8.12 -6.51
N PHE A 117 -18.38 -9.20 -6.37
CA PHE A 117 -18.91 -10.52 -6.04
C PHE A 117 -19.60 -10.55 -4.68
N LEU A 118 -18.97 -9.97 -3.66
CA LEU A 118 -19.55 -9.87 -2.32
C LEU A 118 -20.84 -9.05 -2.34
N GLN A 119 -20.84 -7.90 -3.04
CA GLN A 119 -22.02 -7.06 -3.17
C GLN A 119 -23.20 -7.81 -3.78
N GLU A 120 -22.96 -8.56 -4.85
CA GLU A 120 -24.00 -9.34 -5.53
C GLU A 120 -24.50 -10.50 -4.64
N LYS A 121 -23.56 -11.33 -4.15
CA LYS A 121 -23.92 -12.59 -3.51
C LYS A 121 -24.46 -12.42 -2.11
N VAL A 122 -23.83 -11.58 -1.27
CA VAL A 122 -24.29 -11.37 0.11
C VAL A 122 -25.68 -10.74 0.11
N LEU A 123 -25.92 -9.76 -0.75
CA LEU A 123 -27.25 -9.14 -0.90
C LEU A 123 -28.29 -10.17 -1.38
N SER A 124 -27.94 -11.01 -2.35
CA SER A 124 -28.84 -12.03 -2.88
C SER A 124 -29.21 -13.10 -1.84
N ILE A 125 -28.24 -13.68 -1.14
CA ILE A 125 -28.49 -14.79 -0.20
C ILE A 125 -29.08 -14.34 1.13
N SER A 126 -28.90 -13.08 1.50
CA SER A 126 -29.58 -12.45 2.63
C SER A 126 -30.97 -11.91 2.28
N SER A 127 -31.45 -12.11 1.05
CA SER A 127 -32.73 -11.54 0.57
C SER A 127 -32.81 -10.00 0.69
N GLY A 128 -31.66 -9.32 0.63
CA GLY A 128 -31.56 -7.87 0.75
C GLY A 128 -31.33 -7.35 2.17
N ASP A 129 -31.33 -8.21 3.19
CA ASP A 129 -31.22 -7.79 4.59
C ASP A 129 -29.79 -7.45 5.04
N GLN A 130 -28.80 -7.79 4.22
CA GLN A 130 -27.38 -7.54 4.49
C GLN A 130 -26.67 -6.99 3.26
N THR A 131 -26.15 -5.78 3.40
CA THR A 131 -25.38 -5.11 2.36
C THR A 131 -23.92 -5.01 2.80
N PRO A 132 -22.98 -5.77 2.22
CA PRO A 132 -21.57 -5.60 2.54
C PRO A 132 -21.09 -4.22 2.10
N GLN A 133 -20.05 -3.71 2.74
CA GLN A 133 -19.44 -2.43 2.41
C GLN A 133 -17.97 -2.62 2.11
N THR A 134 -17.49 -1.92 1.10
CA THR A 134 -16.07 -1.93 0.73
C THR A 134 -15.52 -0.52 0.77
N PHE A 135 -14.39 -0.34 1.44
CA PHE A 135 -13.53 0.82 1.23
C PHE A 135 -12.27 0.36 0.50
N THR A 136 -11.91 1.09 -0.54
CA THR A 136 -10.64 0.92 -1.24
C THR A 136 -9.90 2.25 -1.35
N GLN A 137 -8.59 2.19 -1.22
CA GLN A 137 -7.70 3.30 -1.53
C GLN A 137 -6.46 2.79 -2.26
N GLY A 138 -6.18 3.43 -3.39
CA GLY A 138 -5.00 3.21 -4.22
C GLY A 138 -5.13 2.02 -5.19
N LEU A 139 -4.17 1.10 -5.19
CA LEU A 139 -4.09 -0.01 -6.12
C LEU A 139 -5.19 -1.04 -5.90
N ASP A 140 -5.79 -1.45 -7.01
CA ASP A 140 -6.49 -2.71 -7.11
C ASP A 140 -5.45 -3.82 -7.30
N PHE A 141 -5.43 -4.81 -6.41
CA PHE A 141 -4.40 -5.85 -6.39
C PHE A 141 -5.02 -7.24 -6.30
N PRO A 142 -4.34 -8.28 -6.82
CA PRO A 142 -4.84 -9.64 -6.70
C PRO A 142 -4.84 -10.12 -5.25
N LEU A 143 -5.98 -10.66 -4.82
CA LEU A 143 -6.17 -11.35 -3.54
C LEU A 143 -5.92 -12.85 -3.65
N TYR A 144 -6.14 -13.42 -4.83
CA TYR A 144 -5.90 -14.82 -5.11
C TYR A 144 -5.50 -15.01 -6.58
N THR A 145 -4.56 -15.92 -6.84
CA THR A 145 -4.19 -16.30 -8.21
C THR A 145 -4.46 -17.77 -8.42
N THR A 146 -5.19 -18.11 -9.47
CA THR A 146 -5.58 -19.50 -9.78
C THR A 146 -4.47 -20.24 -10.55
N ASN A 147 -3.52 -19.50 -11.12
CA ASN A 147 -2.32 -20.03 -11.78
C ASN A 147 -1.21 -20.32 -10.76
N GLN A 148 -1.05 -21.59 -10.35
CA GLN A 148 -0.04 -22.03 -9.39
C GLN A 148 1.42 -22.05 -9.90
N ASN A 149 1.71 -21.52 -11.10
CA ASN A 149 3.06 -21.37 -11.62
C ASN A 149 3.70 -20.02 -11.24
N THR A 150 3.51 -19.58 -10.00
CA THR A 150 4.23 -18.42 -9.47
C THR A 150 5.25 -18.90 -8.46
N THR A 151 6.51 -19.01 -8.91
CA THR A 151 7.65 -18.98 -8.00
C THR A 151 7.50 -17.71 -7.16
N SER A 152 7.38 -17.82 -5.83
CA SER A 152 7.30 -16.65 -4.97
C SER A 152 8.54 -15.79 -5.21
N LEU A 153 8.38 -14.64 -5.88
CA LEU A 153 9.39 -13.59 -5.87
C LEU A 153 9.34 -12.97 -4.47
N ASP A 154 10.05 -13.59 -3.54
CA ASP A 154 10.40 -12.96 -2.28
C ASP A 154 11.56 -11.98 -2.55
N GLU A 155 11.28 -10.92 -3.32
CA GLU A 155 12.24 -9.85 -3.64
C GLU A 155 12.03 -8.62 -2.73
N THR A 156 11.59 -8.82 -1.48
CA THR A 156 11.79 -7.77 -0.47
C THR A 156 13.25 -7.76 -0.05
N SER A 157 14.09 -7.17 -0.89
CA SER A 157 15.45 -6.78 -0.54
C SER A 157 15.37 -6.02 0.79
N GLN A 158 15.84 -6.62 1.89
CA GLN A 158 15.67 -6.04 3.22
C GLN A 158 16.52 -4.77 3.31
N LEU A 159 15.90 -3.62 3.03
CA LEU A 159 16.49 -2.30 3.19
C LEU A 159 16.83 -2.11 4.68
N ILE A 160 18.12 -1.92 4.96
CA ILE A 160 18.63 -1.56 6.28
C ILE A 160 19.09 -0.11 6.19
N PHE A 161 18.45 0.75 6.97
CA PHE A 161 18.84 2.14 7.12
C PHE A 161 19.15 2.44 8.57
N THR A 162 20.33 2.98 8.81
CA THR A 162 20.73 3.48 10.13
C THR A 162 20.77 5.00 10.05
N PRO A 163 19.76 5.72 10.58
CA PRO A 163 19.73 7.16 10.51
C PRO A 163 20.94 7.77 11.24
N PRO A 164 21.63 8.77 10.64
CA PRO A 164 22.65 9.56 11.32
C PRO A 164 22.13 10.26 12.58
N ASN A 165 23.04 10.70 13.44
CA ASN A 165 22.69 11.40 14.66
C ASN A 165 21.86 12.67 14.37
N GLY A 166 20.82 12.89 15.17
CA GLY A 166 19.88 14.00 14.99
C GLY A 166 18.75 13.75 13.97
N ILE A 167 18.79 12.63 13.22
CA ILE A 167 17.68 12.20 12.38
C ILE A 167 16.79 11.23 13.18
N ASN A 168 15.54 11.63 13.41
CA ASN A 168 14.59 10.86 14.21
C ASN A 168 13.46 10.33 13.35
N PHE A 169 13.07 9.08 13.59
CA PHE A 169 11.87 8.49 13.01
C PHE A 169 10.65 9.33 13.38
N LEU A 170 9.79 9.62 12.40
CA LEU A 170 8.50 10.25 12.65
C LEU A 170 7.37 9.25 12.43
N GLN A 171 7.28 8.71 11.23
CA GLN A 171 6.21 7.81 10.83
C GLN A 171 6.61 6.98 9.64
N ASP A 172 6.02 5.80 9.53
CA ASP A 172 6.00 5.07 8.27
C ASP A 172 5.03 5.71 7.30
N ILE A 173 5.40 5.65 6.03
CA ILE A 173 4.61 6.14 4.91
C ILE A 173 4.61 5.06 3.83
N GLN A 174 3.81 5.28 2.81
CA GLN A 174 3.82 4.43 1.66
C GLN A 174 5.20 4.16 1.09
N TYR A 175 5.52 2.87 0.93
CA TYR A 175 6.80 2.41 0.41
C TYR A 175 8.01 2.91 1.20
N GLY A 176 7.85 3.55 2.37
CA GLY A 176 8.98 4.24 2.97
C GLY A 176 8.77 4.69 4.39
N THR A 177 9.69 5.50 4.86
CA THR A 177 9.68 6.04 6.22
C THR A 177 10.07 7.51 6.17
N ARG A 178 9.35 8.35 6.91
CA ARG A 178 9.64 9.77 7.07
C ARG A 178 10.37 10.01 8.38
N TYR A 179 11.39 10.86 8.31
CA TYR A 179 12.22 11.26 9.43
C TYR A 179 12.27 12.79 9.54
N SER A 180 12.32 13.29 10.77
CA SER A 180 12.75 14.66 11.05
C SER A 180 14.26 14.71 10.96
N THR A 181 14.82 15.79 10.44
CA THR A 181 16.27 16.00 10.41
C THR A 181 16.65 17.25 11.20
N PRO A 182 17.95 17.44 11.51
CA PRO A 182 18.44 18.74 11.93
C PRO A 182 18.14 19.81 10.87
N ASN A 183 18.31 21.08 11.25
CA ASN A 183 18.18 22.23 10.36
C ASN A 183 16.79 22.40 9.70
N ASN A 184 15.73 21.98 10.39
CA ASN A 184 14.35 22.04 9.90
C ASN A 184 14.13 21.34 8.56
N GLY A 185 14.92 20.31 8.27
CA GLY A 185 14.78 19.50 7.08
C GLY A 185 13.90 18.27 7.28
N GLU A 186 13.66 17.59 6.18
CA GLU A 186 12.90 16.34 6.12
C GLU A 186 13.68 15.31 5.31
N LEU A 187 13.57 14.05 5.73
CA LEU A 187 14.12 12.91 5.01
C LEU A 187 13.04 11.86 4.80
N TYR A 188 12.93 11.40 3.57
CA TYR A 188 12.06 10.33 3.16
C TYR A 188 12.91 9.21 2.58
N LEU A 189 12.74 8.00 3.08
CA LEU A 189 13.41 6.83 2.56
C LEU A 189 12.38 5.84 2.04
N PHE A 190 12.34 5.68 0.73
CA PHE A 190 11.49 4.74 0.04
C PHE A 190 12.25 3.50 -0.41
N ASP A 191 11.54 2.38 -0.36
CA ASP A 191 11.82 1.06 -0.86
C ASP A 191 10.60 0.68 -1.69
N TYR A 192 10.70 0.85 -3.00
CA TYR A 192 9.64 0.55 -3.96
C TYR A 192 9.75 -0.90 -4.47
N PRO A 193 8.64 -1.51 -4.90
CA PRO A 193 8.67 -2.78 -5.63
C PRO A 193 9.39 -2.66 -6.96
N PRO A 194 9.91 -3.78 -7.50
CA PRO A 194 10.51 -3.83 -8.83
C PRO A 194 9.61 -3.29 -9.94
N GLU A 195 8.29 -3.41 -9.80
CA GLU A 195 7.31 -2.95 -10.80
C GLU A 195 7.15 -1.42 -10.85
N VAL A 196 7.61 -0.68 -9.83
CA VAL A 196 7.45 0.78 -9.78
C VAL A 196 8.55 1.47 -10.57
N ASP A 197 8.15 2.30 -11.54
CA ASP A 197 9.05 3.22 -12.23
C ASP A 197 9.50 4.36 -11.29
N ILE A 198 10.65 4.17 -10.65
CA ILE A 198 11.27 5.15 -9.75
C ILE A 198 11.57 6.46 -10.51
N GLN A 199 11.97 6.40 -11.79
CA GLN A 199 12.25 7.61 -12.54
C GLN A 199 10.96 8.39 -12.80
N GLY A 200 9.86 7.69 -13.11
CA GLY A 200 8.51 8.25 -13.12
C GLY A 200 8.13 8.93 -11.79
N GLN A 201 8.42 8.30 -10.65
CA GLN A 201 8.18 8.90 -9.33
C GLN A 201 9.01 10.18 -9.13
N VAL A 202 10.31 10.13 -9.41
CA VAL A 202 11.20 11.30 -9.30
C VAL A 202 10.70 12.43 -10.20
N ASN A 203 10.35 12.13 -11.45
CA ASN A 203 9.83 13.13 -12.40
C ASN A 203 8.58 13.84 -11.88
N GLN A 204 7.65 13.11 -11.25
CA GLN A 204 6.46 13.71 -10.64
C GLN A 204 6.83 14.64 -9.48
N ILE A 205 7.78 14.26 -8.62
CA ILE A 205 8.23 15.07 -7.48
C ILE A 205 8.91 16.37 -7.94
N VAL A 206 9.76 16.28 -8.97
CA VAL A 206 10.58 17.41 -9.43
C VAL A 206 9.92 18.22 -10.55
N THR A 207 8.67 17.90 -10.91
CA THR A 207 7.94 18.64 -11.95
C THR A 207 7.87 20.12 -11.58
N GLY A 208 8.37 20.98 -12.46
CA GLY A 208 8.43 22.43 -12.25
C GLY A 208 9.56 22.91 -11.31
N GLN A 209 10.43 22.01 -10.83
CA GLN A 209 11.54 22.34 -9.94
C GLN A 209 12.86 22.43 -10.74
N PRO A 210 13.54 23.59 -10.78
CA PRO A 210 14.75 23.76 -11.57
C PRO A 210 15.89 22.83 -11.11
N PHE A 211 16.35 21.95 -12.00
CA PHE A 211 17.55 21.13 -11.79
C PHE A 211 18.80 22.01 -11.57
N GLN A 212 19.65 21.59 -10.63
CA GLN A 212 20.88 22.30 -10.25
C GLN A 212 22.12 21.51 -10.63
N TRP A 213 22.23 20.26 -10.18
CA TRP A 213 23.39 19.40 -10.43
C TRP A 213 23.08 17.92 -10.18
N GLU A 214 23.97 17.06 -10.66
CA GLU A 214 23.94 15.61 -10.46
C GLU A 214 25.34 15.11 -10.07
N ILE A 215 25.40 14.12 -9.18
CA ILE A 215 26.64 13.42 -8.82
C ILE A 215 26.36 11.94 -8.58
N SER A 216 27.34 11.09 -8.87
CA SER A 216 27.32 9.66 -8.55
C SER A 216 28.27 9.36 -7.40
N VAL A 217 27.79 8.64 -6.39
CA VAL A 217 28.53 8.27 -5.18
C VAL A 217 28.47 6.76 -4.98
N LYS A 218 29.60 6.15 -4.64
CA LYS A 218 29.67 4.72 -4.32
C LYS A 218 29.19 4.47 -2.90
N VAL A 219 28.17 3.62 -2.74
CA VAL A 219 27.58 3.24 -1.43
C VAL A 219 27.68 1.72 -1.28
N GLY A 220 28.74 1.26 -0.62
CA GLY A 220 29.08 -0.17 -0.58
C GLY A 220 29.33 -0.72 -1.99
N ASN A 221 28.49 -1.67 -2.40
CA ASN A 221 28.51 -2.28 -3.74
C ASN A 221 27.54 -1.63 -4.74
N LEU A 222 26.81 -0.59 -4.32
CA LEU A 222 25.84 0.12 -5.15
C LEU A 222 26.41 1.46 -5.59
N ASN A 223 25.88 1.97 -6.70
CA ASN A 223 26.08 3.36 -7.11
C ASN A 223 24.79 4.14 -6.78
N ALA A 224 24.94 5.23 -6.03
CA ALA A 224 23.86 6.16 -5.73
C ALA A 224 23.98 7.37 -6.65
N ILE A 225 22.93 7.67 -7.40
CA ILE A 225 22.83 8.88 -8.24
C ILE A 225 22.03 9.90 -7.45
N ILE A 226 22.66 11.04 -7.15
CA ILE A 226 22.08 12.14 -6.39
C ILE A 226 21.84 13.29 -7.37
N LYS A 227 20.60 13.79 -7.43
CA LYS A 227 20.23 14.97 -8.21
C LYS A 227 19.68 16.05 -7.28
N ALA A 228 20.06 17.28 -7.53
CA ALA A 228 19.61 18.44 -6.76
C ALA A 228 18.73 19.37 -7.58
N TYR A 229 17.72 19.91 -6.92
CA TYR A 229 16.73 20.82 -7.48
C TYR A 229 16.50 21.97 -6.51
N ASN A 230 16.13 23.13 -7.05
CA ASN A 230 15.55 24.20 -6.24
C ASN A 230 14.06 23.91 -6.07
N TYR A 231 13.60 23.85 -4.82
CA TYR A 231 12.21 23.58 -4.46
C TYR A 231 11.57 24.78 -3.79
N PHE A 232 10.52 25.32 -4.41
CA PHE A 232 9.80 26.48 -3.87
C PHE A 232 8.45 26.08 -3.29
N GLN A 233 8.24 26.32 -1.99
CA GLN A 233 6.98 26.02 -1.32
C GLN A 233 6.74 27.01 -0.18
N ASN A 234 5.49 27.45 0.00
CA ASN A 234 5.09 28.33 1.10
C ASN A 234 5.97 29.59 1.24
N GLN A 235 6.32 30.21 0.11
CA GLN A 235 7.20 31.39 0.02
C GLN A 235 8.63 31.17 0.54
N LYS A 236 9.08 29.92 0.67
CA LYS A 236 10.43 29.55 1.08
C LYS A 236 11.12 28.72 0.00
N ASN A 237 12.43 28.90 -0.11
CA ASN A 237 13.30 28.09 -0.97
C ASN A 237 13.89 26.93 -0.17
N TYR A 238 13.94 25.78 -0.79
CA TYR A 238 14.53 24.56 -0.25
C TYR A 238 15.48 23.95 -1.28
N ALA A 239 16.53 23.30 -0.81
CA ALA A 239 17.27 22.33 -1.58
C ALA A 239 16.53 20.99 -1.50
N LEU A 240 16.14 20.46 -2.66
CA LEU A 240 15.56 19.13 -2.83
C LEU A 240 16.61 18.21 -3.44
N LEU A 241 16.97 17.15 -2.73
CA LEU A 241 17.87 16.11 -3.21
C LEU A 241 17.09 14.81 -3.42
N THR A 242 17.19 14.24 -4.61
CA THR A 242 16.67 12.89 -4.90
C THR A 242 17.84 11.94 -5.13
N THR A 243 17.87 10.83 -4.40
CA THR A 243 18.94 9.83 -4.48
C THR A 243 18.37 8.47 -4.84
N THR A 244 18.78 7.92 -5.98
CA THR A 244 18.39 6.57 -6.44
C THR A 244 19.57 5.63 -6.41
N TYR A 245 19.37 4.39 -5.97
CA TYR A 245 20.43 3.38 -5.90
C TYR A 245 20.29 2.40 -7.07
N SER A 246 21.29 2.34 -7.95
CA SER A 246 21.23 1.57 -9.20
C SER A 246 20.92 0.09 -8.98
N GLY A 247 19.94 -0.43 -9.74
CA GLY A 247 19.53 -1.84 -9.67
C GLY A 247 18.64 -2.18 -8.46
N THR A 248 18.00 -1.18 -7.84
CA THR A 248 17.22 -1.36 -6.61
C THR A 248 15.93 -0.54 -6.65
N GLY A 249 14.99 -0.90 -5.78
CA GLY A 249 13.75 -0.17 -5.50
C GLY A 249 13.92 1.14 -4.72
N VAL A 250 15.14 1.51 -4.30
CA VAL A 250 15.35 2.48 -3.23
C VAL A 250 15.45 3.92 -3.75
N LEU A 251 14.65 4.81 -3.18
CA LEU A 251 14.69 6.26 -3.40
C LEU A 251 14.78 6.98 -2.06
N LEU A 252 15.78 7.84 -1.89
CA LEU A 252 15.91 8.71 -0.74
C LEU A 252 15.70 10.17 -1.17
N ILE A 253 14.81 10.88 -0.49
CA ILE A 253 14.51 12.30 -0.73
C ILE A 253 14.90 13.08 0.51
N ILE A 254 15.66 14.16 0.31
CA ILE A 254 16.01 15.10 1.36
C ILE A 254 15.51 16.49 0.94
N ILE A 255 14.82 17.17 1.86
CA ILE A 255 14.35 18.54 1.69
C ILE A 255 14.92 19.36 2.83
N VAL A 256 15.68 20.41 2.53
CA VAL A 256 16.28 21.29 3.55
C VAL A 256 16.09 22.74 3.13
N PRO A 257 15.76 23.68 4.03
CA PRO A 257 15.74 25.10 3.71
C PRO A 257 17.05 25.54 3.05
N SER A 258 16.99 26.31 1.96
CA SER A 258 18.19 26.66 1.19
C SER A 258 19.24 27.41 2.01
N GLU A 259 18.81 28.20 3.00
CA GLU A 259 19.68 28.92 3.94
C GLU A 259 20.44 27.99 4.90
N GLU A 260 19.88 26.81 5.17
CA GLU A 260 20.43 25.81 6.08
C GLU A 260 21.24 24.73 5.35
N TYR A 261 21.25 24.74 4.02
CA TYR A 261 21.82 23.67 3.20
C TYR A 261 23.31 23.39 3.48
N GLN A 262 24.08 24.45 3.79
CA GLN A 262 25.50 24.31 4.15
C GLN A 262 25.68 23.59 5.48
N SER A 263 24.92 23.97 6.51
CA SER A 263 24.94 23.32 7.83
C SER A 263 24.48 21.86 7.75
N ALA A 264 23.50 21.58 6.88
CA ALA A 264 22.94 20.25 6.68
C ALA A 264 23.87 19.26 5.98
N GLN A 265 24.93 19.72 5.29
CA GLN A 265 25.90 18.83 4.63
C GLN A 265 26.50 17.79 5.59
N SER A 266 26.62 18.14 6.87
CA SER A 266 27.14 17.28 7.93
C SER A 266 26.38 15.97 8.13
N TRP A 267 25.07 15.92 7.80
CA TRP A 267 24.24 14.72 7.95
C TRP A 267 23.70 14.18 6.62
N ILE A 268 23.66 14.98 5.54
CA ILE A 268 23.16 14.57 4.22
C ILE A 268 23.97 13.40 3.64
N ILE A 269 25.30 13.54 3.58
CA ILE A 269 26.16 12.48 3.01
C ILE A 269 26.15 11.21 3.88
N PRO A 270 26.26 11.30 5.23
CA PRO A 270 26.03 10.14 6.08
C PRO A 270 24.67 9.46 5.90
N ALA A 271 23.60 10.23 5.66
CA ALA A 271 22.27 9.65 5.42
C ALA A 271 22.24 8.87 4.10
N ILE A 272 22.78 9.44 3.02
CA ILE A 272 22.86 8.76 1.71
C ILE A 272 23.72 7.49 1.81
N THR A 273 24.89 7.59 2.45
CA THR A 273 25.81 6.44 2.57
C THR A 273 25.38 5.41 3.62
N GLY A 274 24.45 5.77 4.51
CA GLY A 274 23.89 4.89 5.55
C GLY A 274 22.84 3.89 5.04
N VAL A 275 22.41 4.01 3.78
CA VAL A 275 21.52 3.05 3.12
C VAL A 275 22.28 1.77 2.78
N LYS A 276 21.81 0.63 3.29
CA LYS A 276 22.34 -0.70 3.01
C LYS A 276 21.21 -1.60 2.51
N ILE A 277 21.50 -2.41 1.51
CA ILE A 277 20.54 -3.37 0.97
C ILE A 277 21.08 -4.77 1.22
N LYS A 278 20.34 -5.56 1.99
CA LYS A 278 20.68 -6.97 2.22
C LYS A 278 20.29 -7.76 0.97
N LYS A 279 21.28 -8.41 0.36
CA LYS A 279 21.05 -9.43 -0.67
C LYS A 279 20.54 -10.72 -0.04
#